data_AF-A0A8H3D677-F1
#
_entry.id   AF-A0A8H3D677-F1
#
_cell.length_a   1.000
_cell.length_b   1.000
_cell.length_c   1.000
_cell.angle_alpha   90.00
_cell.angle_beta   90.00
_cell.angle_gamma   90.00
#
_symmetry.space_group_name_H-M   'P 1'
#
loop_
_entity.id
_entity.type
_entity.pdbx_description
1 polymer ?
#
loop_
_entity_poly.entity_id
_entity_poly.type
_entity_poly.pdbx_seq_one_letter_code
_entity_poly.pdbx_strand_id
1 'polypeptide(L)'
;MSHSETKRTDKSNQQDDNSNSPSNSPGRGEYKENFKRLQSTECLHGFRVDNIDGPECTTRPVAKFVGIKPPFVQEVHDILTEAVTARTEREANYVHHGWSIGAIATLSPWTMSRIAANNQPNPKGAWVTRRTLVPRLSLRLSVNELAPVPEFEDAVKEALKEPTIFGQFRAVYRVLHEWGDMAIDMGTSLAFTDLETNMLQLPDQDSYHNAYYLSNIRTARLTGQGIPEDAESGWYDGTWLIKQVPPPQWRKIRISAVAPTVNLLSAEIQSQLSQLYAKRLSYVPSHTIGPIDSSSRTHDDIDHASHEVSGIIVYATDFIRSLTFIYKNGTRSKHQGTDSYGAEHEFMLTDGEFIAEMLIWGDDWIRGLQFVTNFGRCSPHFGGGGTVEHTPTIARSKGGVLVGTFTVIKQFGRQGFIIHKIQGIWRHDLVDKIPKQDDVFSDYYGAKIGGLPFNDRVIVKNSDMAISKIEIRCDTVVNSIQFTYIENTDKGVVETRTVSHGGFGGEEKRFVLEPGEHVISVSGRYDDERVTQLCFVTNRGKYHDELVMFSVKEYQSRIANPSPICPPETSMENRCVCNIDKYLNAVMFIWTPL
;
A
#
# COMPACT_ATOMS: atom_id res chain seq x y z
N MET A 1 -60.27 15.04 63.33
CA MET A 1 -58.96 15.73 63.22
C MET A 1 -59.04 16.70 62.06
N SER A 2 -58.62 17.94 62.34
CA SER A 2 -59.04 19.21 61.75
C SER A 2 -58.75 19.39 60.26
N HIS A 3 -59.75 19.76 59.46
CA HIS A 3 -59.65 20.86 58.48
C HIS A 3 -61.03 21.36 58.01
N SER A 4 -61.28 22.63 58.32
CA SER A 4 -62.32 23.57 57.90
C SER A 4 -61.59 24.72 57.18
N GLU A 5 -62.09 25.56 56.29
CA GLU A 5 -63.31 25.71 55.50
C GLU A 5 -63.08 27.04 54.72
N THR A 6 -63.74 27.20 53.57
CA THR A 6 -64.18 28.47 52.95
C THR A 6 -63.25 29.41 52.14
N LYS A 7 -63.79 29.71 50.94
CA LYS A 7 -63.56 30.79 49.96
C LYS A 7 -63.50 32.22 50.51
N ARG A 8 -62.79 33.12 49.79
CA ARG A 8 -63.32 34.42 49.32
C ARG A 8 -62.50 35.04 48.18
N THR A 9 -63.21 35.73 47.29
CA THR A 9 -62.81 36.54 46.12
C THR A 9 -62.11 37.85 46.49
N ASP A 10 -61.29 38.42 45.59
CA ASP A 10 -61.37 39.84 45.20
C ASP A 10 -60.52 40.24 43.96
N LYS A 11 -60.95 41.33 43.31
CA LYS A 11 -60.42 41.99 42.10
C LYS A 11 -59.22 42.92 42.38
N SER A 12 -58.33 43.11 41.40
CA SER A 12 -57.70 44.41 41.02
C SER A 12 -56.82 44.18 39.77
N ASN A 13 -57.09 44.83 38.63
CA ASN A 13 -56.65 46.17 38.17
C ASN A 13 -55.16 46.31 37.79
N GLN A 14 -55.01 46.56 36.49
CA GLN A 14 -53.91 47.15 35.70
C GLN A 14 -52.71 47.74 36.43
N GLN A 15 -51.52 47.39 35.93
CA GLN A 15 -50.45 48.37 35.75
C GLN A 15 -49.58 47.99 34.52
N ASP A 16 -49.56 48.89 33.54
CA ASP A 16 -48.65 48.91 32.41
C ASP A 16 -47.22 49.12 32.90
N ASP A 17 -46.25 48.40 32.33
CA ASP A 17 -44.86 48.86 32.25
C ASP A 17 -44.25 48.43 30.90
N ASN A 18 -44.17 49.42 30.02
CA ASN A 18 -43.42 49.40 28.78
C ASN A 18 -41.92 49.36 29.09
N SER A 19 -41.23 48.29 28.69
CA SER A 19 -39.78 48.31 28.48
C SER A 19 -39.45 47.87 27.05
N ASN A 20 -39.24 48.87 26.20
CA ASN A 20 -38.67 48.71 24.86
C ASN A 20 -37.23 48.18 24.99
N SER A 21 -37.02 46.92 24.59
CA SER A 21 -35.70 46.39 24.26
C SER A 21 -35.51 46.47 22.74
N PRO A 22 -34.40 47.01 22.20
CA PRO A 22 -34.17 47.04 20.76
C PRO A 22 -33.80 45.63 20.28
N SER A 23 -34.74 44.96 19.62
CA SER A 23 -34.50 43.69 18.93
C SER A 23 -33.75 43.95 17.61
N ASN A 24 -32.42 44.01 17.66
CA ASN A 24 -31.60 43.88 16.45
C ASN A 24 -31.63 42.42 15.98
N SER A 25 -32.67 42.09 15.23
CA SER A 25 -32.72 40.85 14.44
C SER A 25 -32.11 41.17 13.06
N PRO A 26 -31.13 40.41 12.56
CA PRO A 26 -30.55 40.65 11.24
C PRO A 26 -31.65 40.56 10.16
N GLY A 27 -31.69 41.54 9.27
CA GLY A 27 -32.71 41.63 8.24
C GLY A 27 -32.57 40.49 7.22
N ARG A 28 -33.71 40.05 6.66
CA ARG A 28 -33.82 39.00 5.62
C ARG A 28 -32.92 39.23 4.37
N GLY A 29 -32.42 40.45 4.16
CA GLY A 29 -31.49 40.82 3.09
C GLY A 29 -30.02 40.44 3.36
N GLU A 30 -29.58 40.50 4.62
CA GLU A 30 -28.20 40.22 5.05
C GLU A 30 -27.87 38.71 4.92
N TYR A 31 -28.85 37.86 5.19
CA TYR A 31 -28.78 36.42 4.96
C TYR A 31 -28.58 36.03 3.49
N LYS A 32 -29.17 36.79 2.55
CA LYS A 32 -29.06 36.53 1.10
C LYS A 32 -27.67 36.89 0.57
N GLU A 33 -27.04 37.94 1.12
CA GLU A 33 -25.66 38.29 0.79
C GLU A 33 -24.66 37.29 1.37
N ASN A 34 -24.83 36.88 2.63
CA ASN A 34 -23.96 35.89 3.26
C ASN A 34 -24.03 34.52 2.54
N PHE A 35 -25.19 34.13 2.00
CA PHE A 35 -25.33 32.93 1.18
C PHE A 35 -24.67 33.04 -0.20
N LYS A 36 -24.77 34.18 -0.89
CA LYS A 36 -24.00 34.43 -2.13
C LYS A 36 -22.49 34.42 -1.86
N ARG A 37 -22.06 34.88 -0.68
CA ARG A 37 -20.65 34.82 -0.26
C ARG A 37 -20.18 33.38 -0.02
N LEU A 38 -21.01 32.53 0.57
CA LEU A 38 -20.73 31.09 0.71
C LEU A 38 -20.48 30.40 -0.63
N GLN A 39 -21.24 30.77 -1.68
CA GLN A 39 -21.01 30.25 -3.03
C GLN A 39 -19.71 30.78 -3.66
N SER A 40 -19.21 31.94 -3.23
CA SER A 40 -17.93 32.51 -3.68
C SER A 40 -16.72 32.09 -2.83
N THR A 41 -16.93 31.45 -1.67
CA THR A 41 -15.86 31.02 -0.78
C THR A 41 -15.41 29.59 -1.09
N GLU A 42 -14.14 29.31 -0.80
CA GLU A 42 -13.46 28.01 -0.92
C GLU A 42 -14.12 26.88 -0.07
N CYS A 43 -15.26 27.11 0.61
CA CYS A 43 -15.89 26.13 1.51
C CYS A 43 -16.50 24.91 0.84
N LEU A 44 -16.77 25.02 -0.46
CA LEU A 44 -17.29 23.93 -1.27
C LEU A 44 -16.19 23.25 -2.11
N HIS A 45 -14.95 23.72 -1.97
CA HIS A 45 -13.77 23.11 -2.58
C HIS A 45 -13.20 22.07 -1.62
N GLY A 46 -12.55 21.05 -2.18
CA GLY A 46 -11.83 20.10 -1.36
C GLY A 46 -10.43 20.58 -1.02
N PHE A 47 -9.81 19.85 -0.11
CA PHE A 47 -8.48 20.02 0.42
C PHE A 47 -7.70 18.74 0.22
N ARG A 48 -6.54 18.83 -0.38
CA ARG A 48 -5.58 17.74 -0.33
C ARG A 48 -4.93 17.73 1.03
N VAL A 49 -5.01 16.57 1.69
CA VAL A 49 -4.46 16.35 3.03
C VAL A 49 -3.39 15.25 3.04
N ASP A 50 -2.77 15.00 1.89
CA ASP A 50 -1.78 13.95 1.70
C ASP A 50 -0.32 14.44 1.76
N ASN A 51 -0.07 15.75 1.68
CA ASN A 51 1.26 16.36 1.77
C ASN A 51 1.68 16.62 3.23
N ILE A 52 2.99 16.67 3.52
CA ILE A 52 3.54 17.01 4.84
C ILE A 52 3.49 18.51 5.13
N ASP A 53 3.63 19.36 4.10
CA ASP A 53 3.76 20.82 4.26
C ASP A 53 2.49 21.49 4.76
N GLY A 54 1.35 20.84 4.58
CA GLY A 54 0.05 21.35 5.00
C GLY A 54 -1.07 20.96 4.04
N PRO A 55 -2.28 21.44 4.31
CA PRO A 55 -3.46 21.24 3.48
C PRO A 55 -3.43 22.16 2.24
N GLU A 56 -3.69 21.62 1.06
CA GLU A 56 -3.77 22.41 -0.19
C GLU A 56 -5.22 22.50 -0.68
N CYS A 57 -5.75 23.71 -0.89
CA CYS A 57 -7.08 23.87 -1.45
C CYS A 57 -7.08 23.51 -2.94
N THR A 58 -8.07 22.74 -3.41
CA THR A 58 -8.23 22.45 -4.82
C THR A 58 -8.97 23.59 -5.52
N THR A 59 -8.74 23.76 -6.82
CA THR A 59 -9.39 24.82 -7.61
C THR A 59 -10.79 24.43 -8.08
N ARG A 60 -11.22 23.19 -7.84
CA ARG A 60 -12.53 22.67 -8.27
C ARG A 60 -13.48 22.55 -7.09
N PRO A 61 -14.72 23.05 -7.19
CA PRO A 61 -15.73 22.73 -6.20
C PRO A 61 -16.03 21.23 -6.26
N VAL A 62 -16.18 20.60 -5.10
CA VAL A 62 -16.50 19.17 -4.97
C VAL A 62 -17.93 18.94 -4.50
N ALA A 63 -18.52 19.93 -3.83
CA ALA A 63 -19.89 19.88 -3.35
C ALA A 63 -20.71 21.12 -3.75
N LYS A 64 -22.02 20.96 -3.67
CA LYS A 64 -23.02 22.03 -3.70
C LYS A 64 -23.93 21.91 -2.49
N PHE A 65 -24.38 23.04 -1.98
CA PHE A 65 -25.36 23.06 -0.90
C PHE A 65 -26.76 22.74 -1.45
N VAL A 66 -27.43 21.76 -0.84
CA VAL A 66 -28.79 21.32 -1.19
C VAL A 66 -29.78 21.43 -0.03
N GLY A 67 -29.34 21.96 1.12
CA GLY A 67 -30.19 22.17 2.28
C GLY A 67 -31.39 23.08 2.00
N ILE A 68 -32.53 22.73 2.57
CA ILE A 68 -33.78 23.51 2.46
C ILE A 68 -33.67 24.85 3.19
N LYS A 69 -32.87 24.88 4.27
CA LYS A 69 -32.55 26.07 5.05
C LYS A 69 -31.14 26.52 4.71
N PRO A 70 -30.84 27.84 4.68
CA PRO A 70 -29.47 28.30 4.57
C PRO A 70 -28.64 27.73 5.73
N PRO A 71 -27.33 27.50 5.52
CA PRO A 71 -26.49 26.92 6.55
C PRO A 71 -26.47 27.80 7.79
N PHE A 72 -26.23 27.18 8.95
CA PHE A 72 -26.13 27.92 10.19
C PHE A 72 -24.86 28.76 10.17
N VAL A 73 -25.06 30.07 10.11
CA VAL A 73 -24.02 31.09 10.10
C VAL A 73 -24.14 31.87 11.39
N GLN A 74 -23.13 31.77 12.24
CA GLN A 74 -23.04 32.55 13.48
C GLN A 74 -21.95 33.58 13.34
N GLU A 75 -22.32 34.84 13.53
CA GLU A 75 -21.35 35.92 13.66
C GLU A 75 -20.73 35.85 15.07
N VAL A 76 -19.41 35.88 15.13
CA VAL A 76 -18.66 35.78 16.38
C VAL A 76 -17.80 37.04 16.51
N HIS A 77 -17.67 37.55 17.73
CA HIS A 77 -16.91 38.75 18.04
C HIS A 77 -15.98 38.54 19.24
N ASP A 78 -15.47 37.32 19.36
CA ASP A 78 -14.59 36.90 20.44
C ASP A 78 -13.14 36.86 19.96
N ILE A 79 -12.20 37.03 20.89
CA ILE A 79 -10.78 36.75 20.68
C ILE A 79 -10.49 35.43 21.39
N LEU A 80 -10.01 34.44 20.64
CA LEU A 80 -9.66 33.13 21.17
C LEU A 80 -8.16 32.90 21.00
N THR A 81 -7.45 32.61 22.08
CA THR A 81 -6.08 32.07 22.00
C THR A 81 -6.11 30.62 22.42
N GLU A 82 -5.60 29.74 21.56
CA GLU A 82 -5.48 28.31 21.85
C GLU A 82 -4.05 27.84 21.60
N ALA A 83 -3.65 26.81 22.35
CA ALA A 83 -2.38 26.11 22.17
C ALA A 83 -2.68 24.64 21.89
N VAL A 84 -2.15 24.13 20.77
CA VAL A 84 -2.40 22.78 20.29
C VAL A 84 -1.07 22.07 20.14
N THR A 85 -0.93 20.92 20.81
CA THR A 85 0.25 20.08 20.73
C THR A 85 0.09 19.02 19.64
N ALA A 86 1.10 18.90 18.79
CA ALA A 86 1.19 17.92 17.72
C ALA A 86 2.35 16.94 17.98
N ARG A 87 2.17 15.67 17.56
CA ARG A 87 3.14 14.58 17.80
C ARG A 87 3.98 14.22 16.56
N THR A 88 3.59 14.77 15.42
CA THR A 88 4.30 14.61 14.15
C THR A 88 4.43 15.94 13.42
N GLU A 89 5.43 16.06 12.55
CA GLU A 89 5.62 17.28 11.77
C GLU A 89 4.43 17.59 10.87
N ARG A 90 3.82 16.56 10.26
CA ARG A 90 2.58 16.71 9.49
C ARG A 90 1.47 17.30 10.36
N GLU A 91 1.22 16.75 11.55
CA GLU A 91 0.20 17.31 12.45
C GLU A 91 0.50 18.77 12.78
N ALA A 92 1.77 19.10 13.08
CA ALA A 92 2.19 20.46 13.39
C ALA A 92 1.91 21.42 12.22
N ASN A 93 2.22 21.02 10.99
CA ASN A 93 1.95 21.80 9.78
C ASN A 93 0.46 22.03 9.55
N TYR A 94 -0.38 21.02 9.75
CA TYR A 94 -1.82 21.18 9.54
C TYR A 94 -2.45 22.04 10.62
N VAL A 95 -2.04 21.85 11.88
CA VAL A 95 -2.47 22.69 13.00
C VAL A 95 -2.06 24.15 12.79
N HIS A 96 -0.86 24.40 12.25
CA HIS A 96 -0.39 25.73 11.86
C HIS A 96 -1.32 26.39 10.84
N HIS A 97 -1.88 25.62 9.90
CA HIS A 97 -2.88 26.07 8.93
C HIS A 97 -4.33 26.07 9.47
N GLY A 98 -4.51 26.01 10.79
CA GLY A 98 -5.81 26.15 11.44
C GLY A 98 -6.57 24.83 11.65
N TRP A 99 -6.02 23.67 11.27
CA TRP A 99 -6.72 22.40 11.46
C TRP A 99 -6.70 21.97 12.93
N SER A 100 -7.74 21.26 13.36
CA SER A 100 -7.76 20.56 14.64
C SER A 100 -7.12 19.17 14.51
N ILE A 101 -6.62 18.62 15.61
CA ILE A 101 -6.13 17.23 15.63
C ILE A 101 -7.23 16.24 15.22
N GLY A 102 -8.48 16.49 15.64
CA GLY A 102 -9.63 15.67 15.23
C GLY A 102 -9.90 15.71 13.72
N ALA A 103 -9.76 16.88 13.09
CA ALA A 103 -9.87 17.03 11.65
C ALA A 103 -8.74 16.29 10.92
N ILE A 104 -7.50 16.39 11.41
CA ILE A 104 -6.35 15.68 10.84
C ILE A 104 -6.50 14.16 10.98
N ALA A 105 -7.12 13.69 12.06
CA ALA A 105 -7.36 12.26 12.29
C ALA A 105 -8.49 11.68 11.41
N THR A 106 -9.33 12.53 10.80
CA THR A 106 -10.47 12.10 9.97
C THR A 106 -10.03 11.89 8.52
N LEU A 107 -9.14 10.92 8.30
CA LEU A 107 -8.63 10.56 6.96
C LEU A 107 -9.41 9.39 6.38
N SER A 108 -9.73 9.46 5.09
CA SER A 108 -10.25 8.31 4.37
C SER A 108 -9.16 7.26 4.14
N PRO A 109 -9.52 5.97 3.96
CA PRO A 109 -8.54 4.95 3.58
C PRO A 109 -7.77 5.31 2.29
N TRP A 110 -8.43 5.97 1.35
CA TRP A 110 -7.83 6.48 0.12
C TRP A 110 -6.75 7.53 0.39
N THR A 111 -7.05 8.48 1.27
CA THR A 111 -6.11 9.52 1.67
C THR A 111 -4.92 8.94 2.43
N MET A 112 -5.15 8.04 3.38
CA MET A 112 -4.07 7.32 4.08
C MET A 112 -3.16 6.56 3.11
N SER A 113 -3.74 5.90 2.10
CA SER A 113 -2.97 5.17 1.08
C SER A 113 -2.10 6.09 0.23
N ARG A 114 -2.60 7.28 -0.15
CA ARG A 114 -1.79 8.30 -0.85
C ARG A 114 -0.65 8.83 0.02
N ILE A 115 -0.93 9.09 1.30
CA ILE A 115 0.10 9.50 2.27
C ILE A 115 1.23 8.48 2.32
N ALA A 116 0.87 7.20 2.43
CA ALA A 116 1.83 6.12 2.48
C ALA A 116 2.61 5.99 1.14
N ALA A 117 1.93 6.14 0.00
CA ALA A 117 2.56 6.08 -1.32
C ALA A 117 3.55 7.24 -1.58
N ASN A 118 3.30 8.44 -1.03
CA ASN A 118 4.20 9.57 -1.16
C ASN A 118 5.52 9.38 -0.39
N ASN A 119 5.62 8.40 0.51
CA ASN A 119 6.82 8.04 1.28
C ASN A 119 7.54 9.23 1.94
N GLN A 120 6.81 10.32 2.25
CA GLN A 120 7.40 11.50 2.88
C GLN A 120 7.77 11.19 4.33
N PRO A 121 9.01 11.47 4.78
CA PRO A 121 9.39 11.33 6.18
C PRO A 121 8.46 12.15 7.06
N ASN A 122 7.82 11.53 8.04
CA ASN A 122 6.98 12.23 9.01
C ASN A 122 7.58 12.06 10.42
N PRO A 123 8.60 12.86 10.77
CA PRO A 123 9.32 12.68 12.02
C PRO A 123 8.39 12.83 13.23
N LYS A 124 8.63 12.00 14.25
CA LYS A 124 7.97 12.11 15.56
C LYS A 124 8.68 13.15 16.40
N GLY A 125 7.93 13.89 17.19
CA GLY A 125 8.42 14.97 18.04
C GLY A 125 7.27 15.64 18.79
N ALA A 126 7.57 16.68 19.55
CA ALA A 126 6.56 17.47 20.24
C ALA A 126 6.64 18.91 19.73
N TRP A 127 5.62 19.31 18.97
CA TRP A 127 5.45 20.68 18.49
C TRP A 127 4.25 21.30 19.19
N VAL A 128 4.35 22.58 19.51
CA VAL A 128 3.21 23.35 20.02
C VAL A 128 2.92 24.46 19.03
N THR A 129 1.66 24.54 18.61
CA THR A 129 1.14 25.66 17.83
C THR A 129 0.27 26.50 18.74
N ARG A 130 0.66 27.76 18.97
CA ARG A 130 -0.21 28.76 19.59
C ARG A 130 -0.83 29.60 18.49
N ARG A 131 -2.15 29.73 18.50
CA ARG A 131 -2.88 30.57 17.55
C ARG A 131 -3.84 31.50 18.26
N THR A 132 -3.81 32.77 17.88
CA THR A 132 -4.79 33.77 18.28
C THR A 132 -5.73 33.99 17.10
N LEU A 133 -7.01 33.83 17.36
CA LEU A 133 -8.08 33.83 16.38
C LEU A 133 -9.06 34.95 16.72
N VAL A 134 -9.45 35.70 15.69
CA VAL A 134 -10.60 36.62 15.74
C VAL A 134 -11.64 36.06 14.77
N PRO A 135 -12.39 35.02 15.17
CA PRO A 135 -13.47 34.47 14.36
C PRO A 135 -14.52 35.53 14.12
N ARG A 136 -14.90 35.72 12.85
CA ARG A 136 -16.00 36.60 12.45
C ARG A 136 -17.22 35.79 12.01
N LEU A 137 -16.97 34.62 11.44
CA LEU A 137 -18.02 33.76 10.90
C LEU A 137 -17.72 32.30 11.24
N SER A 138 -18.61 31.64 11.99
CA SER A 138 -18.58 30.18 12.10
C SER A 138 -19.64 29.59 11.19
N LEU A 139 -19.20 28.63 10.36
CA LEU A 139 -20.04 27.91 9.42
C LEU A 139 -20.15 26.47 9.87
N ARG A 140 -21.37 25.99 10.07
CA ARG A 140 -21.63 24.58 10.33
C ARG A 140 -22.45 23.99 9.20
N LEU A 141 -21.84 23.02 8.51
CA LEU A 141 -22.47 22.27 7.43
C LEU A 141 -22.62 20.82 7.85
N SER A 142 -23.82 20.28 7.71
CA SER A 142 -24.02 18.83 7.77
C SER A 142 -23.70 18.22 6.42
N VAL A 143 -23.06 17.05 6.41
CA VAL A 143 -22.81 16.28 5.16
C VAL A 143 -24.13 15.99 4.43
N ASN A 144 -25.23 15.82 5.16
CA ASN A 144 -26.56 15.56 4.59
C ASN A 144 -27.17 16.78 3.87
N GLU A 145 -26.61 17.97 4.06
CA GLU A 145 -27.03 19.21 3.39
C GLU A 145 -26.18 19.50 2.14
N LEU A 146 -25.24 18.59 1.82
CA LEU A 146 -24.32 18.70 0.70
C LEU A 146 -24.62 17.59 -0.30
N ALA A 147 -24.48 17.92 -1.58
CA ALA A 147 -24.49 16.96 -2.67
C ALA A 147 -23.20 17.13 -3.49
N PRO A 148 -22.67 16.06 -4.10
CA PRO A 148 -21.53 16.18 -4.98
C PRO A 148 -21.90 17.03 -6.20
N VAL A 149 -20.92 17.75 -6.75
CA VAL A 149 -21.10 18.34 -8.09
C VAL A 149 -21.13 17.20 -9.13
N PRO A 150 -21.98 17.28 -10.18
CA PRO A 150 -22.11 16.21 -11.17
C PRO A 150 -20.77 15.80 -11.79
N GLU A 151 -19.89 16.77 -12.05
CA GLU A 151 -18.58 16.56 -12.65
C GLU A 151 -17.67 15.68 -11.79
N PHE A 152 -17.76 15.83 -10.46
CA PHE A 152 -17.00 14.99 -9.52
C PHE A 152 -17.57 13.57 -9.51
N GLU A 153 -18.89 13.44 -9.41
CA GLU A 153 -19.55 12.13 -9.37
C GLU A 153 -19.30 11.34 -10.66
N ASP A 154 -19.41 12.00 -11.82
CA ASP A 154 -19.16 11.39 -13.13
C ASP A 154 -17.69 11.01 -13.30
N ALA A 155 -16.74 11.84 -12.84
CA ALA A 155 -15.33 11.50 -12.85
C ALA A 155 -15.01 10.24 -12.01
N VAL A 156 -15.63 10.08 -10.84
CA VAL A 156 -15.47 8.87 -10.03
C VAL A 156 -16.07 7.66 -10.74
N LYS A 157 -17.25 7.79 -11.37
CA LYS A 157 -17.87 6.70 -12.13
C LYS A 157 -17.01 6.28 -13.31
N GLU A 158 -16.45 7.22 -14.07
CA GLU A 158 -15.54 6.91 -15.17
C GLU A 158 -14.26 6.23 -14.67
N ALA A 159 -13.70 6.69 -13.55
CA ALA A 159 -12.54 6.05 -12.95
C ALA A 159 -12.78 4.58 -12.56
N LEU A 160 -13.99 4.26 -12.09
CA LEU A 160 -14.39 2.89 -11.74
C LEU A 160 -14.60 1.97 -12.96
N LYS A 161 -14.68 2.51 -14.19
CA LYS A 161 -14.83 1.73 -15.43
C LYS A 161 -13.52 1.21 -16.02
N GLU A 162 -12.37 1.63 -15.49
CA GLU A 162 -11.08 1.15 -15.95
C GLU A 162 -11.00 -0.39 -15.89
N PRO A 163 -10.32 -1.04 -16.86
CA PRO A 163 -10.40 -2.49 -17.04
C PRO A 163 -9.62 -3.29 -15.99
N THR A 164 -8.62 -2.69 -15.36
CA THR A 164 -7.75 -3.33 -14.36
C THR A 164 -7.93 -2.69 -12.99
N ILE A 165 -7.68 -3.47 -11.92
CA ILE A 165 -7.70 -2.95 -10.54
C ILE A 165 -6.72 -1.77 -10.42
N PHE A 166 -5.50 -1.91 -10.93
CA PHE A 166 -4.51 -0.84 -10.96
C PHE A 166 -5.03 0.43 -11.65
N GLY A 167 -5.63 0.28 -12.84
CA GLY A 167 -6.22 1.38 -13.60
C GLY A 167 -7.31 2.10 -12.81
N GLN A 168 -8.22 1.33 -12.21
CA GLN A 168 -9.29 1.88 -11.36
C GLN A 168 -8.72 2.66 -10.18
N PHE A 169 -7.76 2.10 -9.45
CA PHE A 169 -7.10 2.79 -8.33
C PHE A 169 -6.41 4.08 -8.76
N ARG A 170 -5.63 4.03 -9.83
CA ARG A 170 -4.89 5.20 -10.35
C ARG A 170 -5.85 6.29 -10.79
N ALA A 171 -6.93 5.93 -11.49
CA ALA A 171 -7.94 6.88 -11.93
C ALA A 171 -8.68 7.50 -10.73
N VAL A 172 -9.08 6.69 -9.73
CA VAL A 172 -9.72 7.20 -8.50
C VAL A 172 -8.76 8.11 -7.73
N TYR A 173 -7.48 7.77 -7.60
CA TYR A 173 -6.49 8.65 -6.96
C TYR A 173 -6.34 9.97 -7.68
N ARG A 174 -6.32 9.98 -9.01
CA ARG A 174 -6.29 11.21 -9.80
C ARG A 174 -7.52 12.08 -9.53
N VAL A 175 -8.71 11.49 -9.50
CA VAL A 175 -9.96 12.21 -9.16
C VAL A 175 -9.91 12.73 -7.72
N LEU A 176 -9.54 11.93 -6.73
CA LEU A 176 -9.46 12.43 -5.36
C LEU A 176 -8.34 13.46 -5.17
N HIS A 177 -7.31 13.44 -6.01
CA HIS A 177 -6.22 14.41 -5.99
C HIS A 177 -6.68 15.77 -6.56
N GLU A 178 -7.38 15.75 -7.70
CA GLU A 178 -7.89 16.97 -8.33
C GLU A 178 -9.02 17.64 -7.54
N TRP A 179 -9.82 16.89 -6.77
CA TRP A 179 -10.99 17.43 -6.06
C TRP A 179 -10.83 17.60 -4.53
N GLY A 180 -9.99 16.81 -3.82
CA GLY A 180 -9.68 16.98 -2.38
C GLY A 180 -10.76 16.49 -1.38
N ASP A 181 -10.61 16.80 -0.07
CA ASP A 181 -11.49 16.50 1.10
C ASP A 181 -12.10 17.81 1.71
N MET A 182 -13.30 17.87 2.32
CA MET A 182 -13.94 19.18 2.67
C MET A 182 -13.85 19.62 4.15
N ALA A 183 -13.73 20.94 4.42
CA ALA A 183 -13.98 21.61 5.74
C ALA A 183 -13.82 23.15 5.76
N ILE A 184 -14.54 23.94 6.62
CA ILE A 184 -14.27 25.39 6.89
C ILE A 184 -14.83 25.99 8.24
N ASP A 185 -14.07 26.89 8.90
CA ASP A 185 -14.48 28.13 9.66
C ASP A 185 -13.70 29.37 9.09
N MET A 186 -14.22 30.63 9.20
CA MET A 186 -13.61 31.86 8.60
C MET A 186 -13.41 33.05 9.60
N GLY A 187 -12.37 33.87 9.40
CA GLY A 187 -12.01 35.08 10.16
C GLY A 187 -10.58 35.59 9.90
N THR A 188 -9.91 36.08 10.94
CA THR A 188 -8.49 36.52 10.94
C THR A 188 -7.69 35.73 12.01
N SER A 189 -6.45 35.34 11.73
CA SER A 189 -5.62 34.55 12.65
C SER A 189 -4.13 34.83 12.59
N LEU A 190 -3.46 34.73 13.73
CA LEU A 190 -2.01 34.63 13.85
C LEU A 190 -1.66 33.24 14.40
N ALA A 191 -0.83 32.48 13.68
CA ALA A 191 -0.38 31.15 14.10
C ALA A 191 1.15 31.15 14.28
N PHE A 192 1.60 30.59 15.40
CA PHE A 192 2.99 30.44 15.77
C PHE A 192 3.28 28.99 16.17
N THR A 193 4.21 28.33 15.48
CA THR A 193 4.54 26.92 15.71
C THR A 193 6.04 26.74 15.92
N ASP A 194 6.41 26.06 17.00
CA ASP A 194 7.81 25.67 17.31
C ASP A 194 7.80 24.35 18.10
N LEU A 195 8.99 23.79 18.36
CA LEU A 195 9.20 22.68 19.28
C LEU A 195 8.76 23.04 20.69
N GLU A 196 8.19 22.08 21.41
CA GLU A 196 7.71 22.25 22.79
C GLU A 196 8.80 22.80 23.71
N THR A 197 10.05 22.32 23.56
CA THR A 197 11.21 22.78 24.35
C THR A 197 11.54 24.25 24.15
N ASN A 198 11.30 24.78 22.95
CA ASN A 198 11.53 26.19 22.62
C ASN A 198 10.35 27.04 23.12
N MET A 199 9.12 26.52 23.01
CA MET A 199 7.91 27.18 23.49
C MET A 199 7.91 27.40 25.00
N LEU A 200 8.51 26.50 25.78
CA LEU A 200 8.68 26.66 27.22
C LEU A 200 9.65 27.77 27.63
N GLN A 201 10.50 28.25 26.72
CA GLN A 201 11.49 29.29 26.98
C GLN A 201 11.00 30.71 26.65
N LEU A 202 9.79 30.83 26.11
CA LEU A 202 9.22 32.11 25.69
C LEU A 202 8.58 32.87 26.87
N PRO A 203 8.66 34.20 26.89
CA PRO A 203 8.12 35.04 27.96
C PRO A 203 6.57 35.07 27.99
N ASP A 204 5.99 35.85 28.91
CA ASP A 204 4.55 35.89 29.22
C ASP A 204 3.60 36.20 28.04
N GLN A 205 2.32 35.84 28.23
CA GLN A 205 1.25 35.77 27.21
C GLN A 205 1.00 37.05 26.39
N ASP A 206 1.29 38.23 26.91
CA ASP A 206 1.01 39.50 26.21
C ASP A 206 1.90 39.73 24.98
N SER A 207 3.04 39.04 24.89
CA SER A 207 4.00 39.16 23.79
C SER A 207 3.62 38.38 22.52
N TYR A 208 2.63 37.48 22.58
CA TYR A 208 2.29 36.57 21.47
C TYR A 208 1.29 37.13 20.47
N HIS A 209 0.74 38.32 20.73
CA HIS A 209 -0.12 39.01 19.77
C HIS A 209 0.67 39.91 18.82
N ASN A 210 1.97 40.06 19.08
CA ASN A 210 2.87 40.92 18.34
C ASN A 210 3.75 40.11 17.39
N ALA A 211 3.49 40.25 16.08
CA ALA A 211 4.26 39.57 15.04
C ALA A 211 5.74 40.00 15.02
N TYR A 212 6.08 41.23 15.42
CA TYR A 212 7.46 41.71 15.50
C TYR A 212 8.27 40.87 16.49
N TYR A 213 7.72 40.69 17.70
CA TYR A 213 8.36 39.87 18.73
C TYR A 213 8.55 38.42 18.27
N LEU A 214 7.49 37.82 17.72
CA LEU A 214 7.53 36.43 17.25
C LEU A 214 8.46 36.21 16.06
N SER A 215 8.57 37.18 15.15
CA SER A 215 9.45 37.10 13.97
C SER A 215 10.94 37.06 14.33
N ASN A 216 11.33 37.52 15.53
CA ASN A 216 12.71 37.46 16.01
C ASN A 216 13.11 36.06 16.49
N ILE A 217 12.16 35.13 16.64
CA ILE A 217 12.41 33.74 17.04
C ILE A 217 12.74 32.93 15.78
N ARG A 218 14.04 32.74 15.51
CA ARG A 218 14.52 32.10 14.28
C ARG A 218 14.11 30.64 14.09
N THR A 219 13.73 29.95 15.17
CA THR A 219 13.35 28.53 15.16
C THR A 219 11.88 28.30 14.78
N ALA A 220 11.06 29.35 14.82
CA ALA A 220 9.61 29.22 14.76
C ALA A 220 9.02 29.60 13.40
N ARG A 221 7.87 28.99 13.10
CA ARG A 221 7.04 29.31 11.92
C ARG A 221 5.95 30.30 12.34
N LEU A 222 5.83 31.41 11.63
CA LEU A 222 4.84 32.47 11.90
C LEU A 222 4.02 32.75 10.64
N THR A 223 2.70 32.69 10.75
CA THR A 223 1.77 33.03 9.65
C THR A 223 0.63 33.90 10.17
N GLY A 224 0.40 35.04 9.51
CA GLY A 224 -0.78 35.89 9.70
C GLY A 224 -1.75 35.73 8.53
N GLN A 225 -3.05 35.59 8.79
CA GLN A 225 -4.09 35.47 7.77
C GLN A 225 -5.25 36.44 8.03
N GLY A 226 -5.76 37.05 6.95
CA GLY A 226 -6.99 37.86 6.98
C GLY A 226 -6.78 39.37 7.18
N ILE A 227 -5.57 39.90 6.95
CA ILE A 227 -5.29 41.34 6.92
C ILE A 227 -4.51 41.67 5.64
N PRO A 228 -4.85 42.76 4.91
CA PRO A 228 -4.13 43.19 3.72
C PRO A 228 -2.63 43.52 3.96
N GLU A 229 -1.78 43.28 2.96
CA GLU A 229 -0.32 43.57 3.02
C GLU A 229 -0.04 45.07 3.24
N ASP A 230 -0.89 45.96 2.73
CA ASP A 230 -0.81 47.42 2.93
C ASP A 230 -1.22 47.88 4.35
N ALA A 231 -1.74 46.97 5.18
CA ALA A 231 -2.17 47.21 6.55
C ALA A 231 -1.28 46.51 7.61
N GLU A 232 -0.08 46.07 7.20
CA GLU A 232 0.90 45.32 7.99
C GLU A 232 1.25 45.93 9.36
N SER A 233 1.10 47.25 9.54
CA SER A 233 1.40 47.93 10.81
C SER A 233 0.64 47.34 12.02
N GLY A 234 -0.57 46.80 11.80
CA GLY A 234 -1.41 46.24 12.86
C GLY A 234 -0.94 44.89 13.42
N TRP A 235 -0.17 44.12 12.64
CA TRP A 235 0.42 42.85 13.12
C TRP A 235 1.56 43.11 14.12
N TYR A 236 2.30 44.21 13.93
CA TYR A 236 3.51 44.54 14.69
C TYR A 236 3.26 45.29 16.00
N ASP A 237 2.06 45.84 16.20
CA ASP A 237 1.67 46.54 17.43
C ASP A 237 0.53 45.85 18.20
N GLY A 238 0.02 44.72 17.68
CA GLY A 238 -1.08 43.95 18.29
C GLY A 238 -2.48 44.56 18.10
N THR A 239 -2.59 45.72 17.44
CA THR A 239 -3.87 46.41 17.22
C THR A 239 -4.78 45.69 16.24
N TRP A 240 -4.27 44.68 15.53
CA TRP A 240 -5.06 43.85 14.64
C TRP A 240 -6.25 43.14 15.31
N LEU A 241 -6.15 42.85 16.62
CA LEU A 241 -7.23 42.20 17.39
C LEU A 241 -8.52 43.03 17.45
N ILE A 242 -8.38 44.35 17.46
CA ILE A 242 -9.49 45.30 17.58
C ILE A 242 -9.88 45.93 16.24
N LYS A 243 -9.12 45.67 15.18
CA LYS A 243 -9.37 46.23 13.85
C LYS A 243 -10.58 45.53 13.20
N GLN A 244 -11.54 46.31 12.72
CA GLN A 244 -12.64 45.76 11.93
C GLN A 244 -12.10 45.37 10.55
N VAL A 245 -12.12 44.07 10.27
CA VAL A 245 -11.77 43.51 8.96
C VAL A 245 -13.06 43.38 8.15
N PRO A 246 -13.16 44.04 6.99
CA PRO A 246 -14.37 43.95 6.16
C PRO A 246 -14.56 42.53 5.60
N PRO A 247 -15.80 42.08 5.37
CA PRO A 247 -16.10 40.71 4.95
C PRO A 247 -15.32 40.15 3.74
N PRO A 248 -15.00 40.92 2.69
CA PRO A 248 -14.18 40.43 1.56
C PRO A 248 -12.76 40.00 1.94
N GLN A 249 -12.27 40.45 3.09
CA GLN A 249 -10.93 40.16 3.60
C GLN A 249 -10.92 39.01 4.61
N TRP A 250 -12.09 38.47 4.99
CA TRP A 250 -12.16 37.28 5.83
C TRP A 250 -11.52 36.10 5.09
N ARG A 251 -10.75 35.29 5.83
CA ARG A 251 -10.07 34.10 5.32
C ARG A 251 -10.39 32.89 6.19
N LYS A 252 -10.09 31.69 5.73
CA LYS A 252 -10.29 30.48 6.53
C LYS A 252 -9.23 30.40 7.62
N ILE A 253 -9.64 30.39 8.89
CA ILE A 253 -8.69 30.47 10.02
C ILE A 253 -8.69 29.26 10.93
N ARG A 254 -9.75 28.45 10.87
CA ARG A 254 -9.88 27.26 11.69
C ARG A 254 -10.64 26.19 10.93
N ILE A 255 -10.28 24.94 11.14
CA ILE A 255 -11.01 23.77 10.67
C ILE A 255 -11.19 22.85 11.87
N SER A 256 -12.43 22.78 12.35
CA SER A 256 -12.78 21.99 13.54
C SER A 256 -13.06 20.53 13.20
N ALA A 257 -13.70 20.26 12.06
CA ALA A 257 -14.02 18.93 11.56
C ALA A 257 -13.96 18.90 10.03
N VAL A 258 -13.69 17.72 9.48
CA VAL A 258 -13.66 17.46 8.02
C VAL A 258 -14.51 16.25 7.70
N ALA A 259 -14.97 16.16 6.45
CA ALA A 259 -15.61 14.97 5.92
C ALA A 259 -14.89 14.50 4.65
N PRO A 260 -14.55 13.21 4.53
CA PRO A 260 -14.08 12.65 3.27
C PRO A 260 -15.05 12.93 2.12
N THR A 261 -14.56 13.37 0.97
CA THR A 261 -15.43 13.68 -0.17
C THR A 261 -16.13 12.47 -0.75
N VAL A 262 -15.56 11.27 -0.55
CA VAL A 262 -16.23 10.00 -0.89
C VAL A 262 -17.57 9.84 -0.15
N ASN A 263 -17.75 10.45 1.02
CA ASN A 263 -19.00 10.37 1.79
C ASN A 263 -20.13 11.20 1.16
N LEU A 264 -19.82 12.08 0.21
CA LEU A 264 -20.83 12.83 -0.55
C LEU A 264 -21.50 11.98 -1.63
N LEU A 265 -20.82 10.93 -2.10
CA LEU A 265 -21.28 10.12 -3.22
C LEU A 265 -22.47 9.26 -2.80
N SER A 266 -23.20 8.71 -3.77
CA SER A 266 -24.29 7.78 -3.47
C SER A 266 -23.78 6.52 -2.76
N ALA A 267 -24.63 5.86 -1.97
CA ALA A 267 -24.28 4.63 -1.24
C ALA A 267 -23.75 3.53 -2.18
N GLU A 268 -24.22 3.49 -3.42
CA GLU A 268 -23.75 2.55 -4.44
C GLU A 268 -22.29 2.82 -4.83
N ILE A 269 -21.94 4.09 -5.13
CA ILE A 269 -20.56 4.45 -5.47
C ILE A 269 -19.63 4.26 -4.26
N GLN A 270 -20.10 4.60 -3.06
CA GLN A 270 -19.35 4.34 -1.82
C GLN A 270 -19.07 2.85 -1.61
N SER A 271 -20.06 1.99 -1.90
CA SER A 271 -19.90 0.53 -1.86
C SER A 271 -18.87 0.06 -2.89
N GLN A 272 -18.95 0.54 -4.14
CA GLN A 272 -17.98 0.20 -5.19
C GLN A 272 -16.56 0.65 -4.84
N LEU A 273 -16.39 1.86 -4.31
CA LEU A 273 -15.10 2.34 -3.82
C LEU A 273 -14.59 1.48 -2.65
N SER A 274 -15.45 1.11 -1.71
CA SER A 274 -15.06 0.25 -0.58
C SER A 274 -14.65 -1.15 -1.05
N GLN A 275 -15.37 -1.72 -2.01
CA GLN A 275 -15.04 -3.01 -2.62
C GLN A 275 -13.73 -2.94 -3.41
N LEU A 276 -13.52 -1.86 -4.17
CA LEU A 276 -12.25 -1.63 -4.85
C LEU A 276 -11.11 -1.53 -3.85
N TYR A 277 -11.29 -0.76 -2.78
CA TYR A 277 -10.31 -0.64 -1.69
C TYR A 277 -9.96 -2.00 -1.06
N ALA A 278 -10.96 -2.86 -0.85
CA ALA A 278 -10.74 -4.22 -0.35
C ALA A 278 -9.99 -5.11 -1.36
N LYS A 279 -10.31 -5.01 -2.67
CA LYS A 279 -9.64 -5.73 -3.76
C LYS A 279 -8.18 -5.30 -3.97
N ARG A 280 -7.74 -4.21 -3.33
CA ARG A 280 -6.34 -3.78 -3.33
C ARG A 280 -5.39 -4.87 -2.86
N LEU A 281 -5.85 -5.71 -1.93
CA LEU A 281 -5.03 -6.73 -1.30
C LEU A 281 -5.57 -8.12 -1.60
N SER A 282 -4.66 -9.07 -1.75
CA SER A 282 -4.98 -10.50 -1.85
C SER A 282 -3.98 -11.33 -1.05
N TYR A 283 -4.43 -12.47 -0.56
CA TYR A 283 -3.62 -13.39 0.26
C TYR A 283 -3.36 -14.66 -0.54
N VAL A 284 -2.08 -14.91 -0.86
CA VAL A 284 -1.67 -16.07 -1.67
C VAL A 284 -0.42 -16.69 -1.08
N PRO A 285 -0.35 -18.02 -0.89
CA PRO A 285 -1.37 -19.03 -1.23
C PRO A 285 -2.57 -19.02 -0.26
N SER A 286 -3.77 -19.27 -0.77
CA SER A 286 -5.01 -19.32 0.03
C SER A 286 -5.02 -20.57 0.93
N HIS A 287 -4.53 -20.46 2.15
CA HIS A 287 -4.63 -21.53 3.15
C HIS A 287 -5.76 -21.23 4.13
N THR A 288 -6.55 -22.24 4.46
CA THR A 288 -7.42 -22.20 5.63
C THR A 288 -6.54 -22.31 6.87
N ILE A 289 -6.46 -21.24 7.65
CA ILE A 289 -5.80 -21.28 8.95
C ILE A 289 -6.73 -22.08 9.86
N GLY A 290 -6.31 -23.31 10.17
CA GLY A 290 -7.02 -24.17 11.12
C GLY A 290 -7.07 -23.54 12.53
N PRO A 291 -7.77 -24.16 13.48
CA PRO A 291 -7.85 -23.65 14.85
C PRO A 291 -6.45 -23.44 15.43
N ILE A 292 -6.19 -22.22 15.87
CA ILE A 292 -4.92 -21.82 16.51
C ILE A 292 -4.96 -22.38 17.93
N ASP A 293 -4.06 -23.31 18.23
CA ASP A 293 -3.85 -23.82 19.59
C ASP A 293 -2.94 -22.88 20.40
N SER A 294 -2.85 -23.11 21.71
CA SER A 294 -2.01 -22.31 22.61
C SER A 294 -0.50 -22.40 22.33
N SER A 295 -0.07 -23.29 21.43
CA SER A 295 1.33 -23.45 21.02
C SER A 295 1.70 -22.67 19.75
N SER A 296 0.75 -21.90 19.22
CA SER A 296 0.86 -21.18 17.95
C SER A 296 0.75 -19.67 18.14
N ARG A 297 1.45 -18.91 17.29
CA ARG A 297 1.41 -17.44 17.23
C ARG A 297 1.19 -17.00 15.79
N THR A 298 0.38 -15.97 15.60
CA THR A 298 0.14 -15.37 14.28
C THR A 298 0.78 -14.01 14.21
N HIS A 299 1.36 -13.69 13.05
CA HIS A 299 1.84 -12.35 12.71
C HIS A 299 1.25 -11.98 11.36
N ASP A 300 0.73 -10.76 11.25
CA ASP A 300 0.07 -10.24 10.05
C ASP A 300 0.62 -8.85 9.73
N ASP A 301 1.14 -8.69 8.51
CA ASP A 301 1.68 -7.44 8.00
C ASP A 301 0.61 -6.49 7.41
N ILE A 302 -0.68 -6.78 7.59
CA ILE A 302 -1.78 -5.96 7.04
C ILE A 302 -1.66 -4.47 7.37
N ASP A 303 -1.20 -4.13 8.58
CA ASP A 303 -0.99 -2.73 9.01
C ASP A 303 0.14 -2.03 8.23
N HIS A 304 1.08 -2.81 7.70
CA HIS A 304 2.20 -2.34 6.90
C HIS A 304 1.95 -2.43 5.38
N ALA A 305 0.88 -3.07 4.94
CA ALA A 305 0.58 -3.29 3.51
C ALA A 305 0.41 -1.97 2.71
N SER A 306 0.23 -0.83 3.39
CA SER A 306 0.22 0.50 2.76
C SER A 306 1.61 1.03 2.39
N HIS A 307 2.69 0.44 2.91
CA HIS A 307 4.06 0.84 2.66
C HIS A 307 4.73 -0.05 1.62
N GLU A 308 5.75 0.51 0.95
CA GLU A 308 6.59 -0.22 0.01
C GLU A 308 7.70 -0.95 0.75
N VAL A 309 7.88 -2.25 0.44
CA VAL A 309 8.98 -3.06 0.96
C VAL A 309 10.28 -2.63 0.30
N SER A 310 11.31 -2.38 1.09
CA SER A 310 12.67 -2.05 0.64
C SER A 310 13.66 -3.19 0.85
N GLY A 311 13.31 -4.19 1.65
CA GLY A 311 14.15 -5.38 1.84
C GLY A 311 13.51 -6.42 2.73
N ILE A 312 14.09 -7.62 2.70
CA ILE A 312 13.69 -8.75 3.54
C ILE A 312 14.92 -9.31 4.23
N ILE A 313 14.78 -9.63 5.51
CA ILE A 313 15.74 -10.40 6.29
C ILE A 313 15.13 -11.75 6.63
N VAL A 314 15.82 -12.83 6.27
CA VAL A 314 15.41 -14.21 6.56
C VAL A 314 16.41 -14.85 7.51
N TYR A 315 15.97 -15.30 8.67
CA TYR A 315 16.78 -16.15 9.54
C TYR A 315 16.41 -17.61 9.31
N ALA A 316 17.39 -18.40 8.84
CA ALA A 316 17.15 -19.76 8.40
C ALA A 316 18.20 -20.76 8.92
N THR A 317 17.73 -21.98 9.16
CA THR A 317 18.50 -23.22 9.34
C THR A 317 18.07 -24.19 8.23
N ASP A 318 17.81 -25.46 8.56
CA ASP A 318 17.00 -26.37 7.72
C ASP A 318 15.52 -25.93 7.60
N PHE A 319 15.14 -24.88 8.34
CA PHE A 319 13.81 -24.29 8.40
C PHE A 319 13.89 -22.77 8.38
N ILE A 320 12.83 -22.13 7.91
CA ILE A 320 12.64 -20.70 8.09
C ILE A 320 12.13 -20.44 9.50
N ARG A 321 12.92 -19.72 10.28
CA ARG A 321 12.65 -19.48 11.71
C ARG A 321 12.08 -18.10 11.95
N SER A 322 12.64 -17.09 11.29
CA SER A 322 12.15 -15.72 11.36
C SER A 322 12.21 -15.03 10.00
N LEU A 323 11.27 -14.10 9.81
CA LEU A 323 11.17 -13.27 8.61
C LEU A 323 10.98 -11.82 9.06
N THR A 324 11.73 -10.89 8.48
CA THR A 324 11.57 -9.45 8.75
C THR A 324 11.41 -8.68 7.46
N PHE A 325 10.33 -7.94 7.32
CA PHE A 325 10.15 -6.97 6.24
C PHE A 325 10.69 -5.61 6.68
N ILE A 326 11.46 -4.98 5.80
CA ILE A 326 11.93 -3.59 5.93
C ILE A 326 11.15 -2.77 4.94
N TYR A 327 10.58 -1.66 5.39
CA TYR A 327 9.77 -0.76 4.57
C TYR A 327 10.53 0.55 4.27
N LYS A 328 10.18 1.22 3.18
CA LYS A 328 10.83 2.49 2.75
C LYS A 328 10.74 3.62 3.79
N ASN A 329 9.69 3.64 4.60
CA ASN A 329 9.53 4.59 5.70
C ASN A 329 10.44 4.29 6.92
N GLY A 330 11.26 3.22 6.86
CA GLY A 330 12.16 2.78 7.93
C GLY A 330 11.52 1.85 8.96
N THR A 331 10.21 1.59 8.90
CA THR A 331 9.57 0.62 9.81
C THR A 331 9.99 -0.80 9.47
N ARG A 332 9.90 -1.69 10.46
CA ARG A 332 10.22 -3.11 10.32
C ARG A 332 9.10 -3.93 10.92
N SER A 333 8.71 -5.00 10.24
CA SER A 333 7.82 -6.02 10.80
C SER A 333 8.56 -7.33 10.93
N LYS A 334 8.73 -7.82 12.16
CA LYS A 334 9.47 -9.05 12.47
C LYS A 334 8.51 -10.15 12.91
N HIS A 335 8.52 -11.23 12.15
CA HIS A 335 7.81 -12.48 12.42
C HIS A 335 8.78 -13.39 13.16
N GLN A 336 8.80 -13.28 14.49
CA GLN A 336 9.88 -13.84 15.30
C GLN A 336 9.60 -15.28 15.77
N GLY A 337 10.42 -16.21 15.30
CA GLY A 337 10.60 -17.53 15.89
C GLY A 337 11.79 -17.59 16.84
N THR A 338 12.39 -18.77 16.97
CA THR A 338 13.60 -18.98 17.76
C THR A 338 14.83 -18.83 16.87
N ASP A 339 15.55 -17.73 17.06
CA ASP A 339 16.78 -17.41 16.31
C ASP A 339 17.99 -18.13 16.93
N SER A 340 18.14 -19.42 16.66
CA SER A 340 19.28 -20.22 17.13
C SER A 340 19.83 -21.14 16.04
N TYR A 341 21.16 -21.32 16.03
CA TYR A 341 21.90 -22.26 15.16
C TYR A 341 21.79 -22.01 13.64
N GLY A 342 21.19 -20.89 13.22
CA GLY A 342 21.00 -20.51 11.83
C GLY A 342 21.81 -19.29 11.41
N ALA A 343 21.60 -18.88 10.16
CA ALA A 343 22.19 -17.70 9.58
C ALA A 343 21.11 -16.68 9.21
N GLU A 344 21.47 -15.41 9.33
CA GLU A 344 20.67 -14.29 8.85
C GLU A 344 21.08 -13.97 7.41
N HIS A 345 20.08 -13.77 6.55
CA HIS A 345 20.29 -13.45 5.15
C HIS A 345 19.48 -12.22 4.76
N GLU A 346 20.12 -11.28 4.08
CA GLU A 346 19.49 -10.04 3.62
C GLU A 346 19.23 -10.10 2.11
N PHE A 347 18.06 -9.61 1.71
CA PHE A 347 17.70 -9.39 0.32
C PHE A 347 17.09 -8.00 0.18
N MET A 348 17.94 -7.04 -0.16
CA MET A 348 17.58 -5.63 -0.33
C MET A 348 17.05 -5.37 -1.74
N LEU A 349 16.00 -4.57 -1.85
CA LEU A 349 15.37 -4.14 -3.10
C LEU A 349 15.88 -2.76 -3.51
N THR A 350 16.04 -2.57 -4.81
CA THR A 350 16.37 -1.26 -5.40
C THR A 350 15.11 -0.45 -5.68
N ASP A 351 15.24 0.84 -5.99
CA ASP A 351 14.09 1.69 -6.28
C ASP A 351 13.31 1.20 -7.51
N GLY A 352 12.00 1.03 -7.35
CA GLY A 352 11.12 0.48 -8.38
C GLY A 352 11.17 -1.05 -8.51
N GLU A 353 11.97 -1.72 -7.69
CA GLU A 353 12.03 -3.17 -7.61
C GLU A 353 11.05 -3.70 -6.55
N PHE A 354 10.16 -4.58 -6.98
CA PHE A 354 9.14 -5.19 -6.15
C PHE A 354 9.23 -6.70 -6.24
N ILE A 355 8.89 -7.41 -5.16
CA ILE A 355 8.78 -8.86 -5.18
C ILE A 355 7.47 -9.25 -5.86
N ALA A 356 7.58 -10.00 -6.94
CA ALA A 356 6.46 -10.42 -7.79
C ALA A 356 6.07 -11.89 -7.56
N GLU A 357 6.96 -12.69 -6.99
CA GLU A 357 6.77 -14.11 -6.78
C GLU A 357 7.56 -14.58 -5.55
N MET A 358 7.01 -15.53 -4.82
CA MET A 358 7.65 -16.19 -3.68
C MET A 358 7.48 -17.70 -3.83
N LEU A 359 8.59 -18.42 -3.95
CA LEU A 359 8.62 -19.87 -3.93
C LEU A 359 8.77 -20.33 -2.48
N ILE A 360 7.88 -21.21 -2.05
CA ILE A 360 7.78 -21.69 -0.67
C ILE A 360 7.99 -23.21 -0.69
N TRP A 361 9.04 -23.69 -0.05
CA TRP A 361 9.26 -25.12 0.16
C TRP A 361 8.84 -25.50 1.57
N GLY A 362 7.90 -26.41 1.68
CA GLY A 362 7.37 -26.85 2.96
C GLY A 362 6.01 -27.50 2.82
N ASP A 363 5.60 -28.22 3.86
CA ASP A 363 4.25 -28.75 4.02
C ASP A 363 3.72 -28.24 5.38
N ASP A 364 3.96 -29.00 6.44
CA ASP A 364 3.70 -28.56 7.82
C ASP A 364 4.73 -27.56 8.35
N TRP A 365 5.90 -27.40 7.73
CA TRP A 365 6.89 -26.42 8.17
C TRP A 365 7.54 -25.78 6.98
N ILE A 366 7.79 -24.47 7.06
CA ILE A 366 8.44 -23.77 5.98
C ILE A 366 9.95 -24.06 6.06
N ARG A 367 10.43 -24.82 5.09
CA ARG A 367 11.83 -25.28 5.00
C ARG A 367 12.68 -24.34 4.18
N GLY A 368 12.11 -23.75 3.14
CA GLY A 368 12.84 -22.83 2.28
C GLY A 368 11.99 -21.76 1.62
N LEU A 369 12.64 -20.65 1.28
CA LEU A 369 12.05 -19.51 0.59
C LEU A 369 12.99 -19.00 -0.51
N GLN A 370 12.40 -18.58 -1.63
CA GLN A 370 13.08 -17.80 -2.65
C GLN A 370 12.13 -16.73 -3.17
N PHE A 371 12.62 -15.52 -3.35
CA PHE A 371 11.86 -14.40 -3.89
C PHE A 371 12.31 -14.08 -5.31
N VAL A 372 11.37 -13.71 -6.17
CA VAL A 372 11.65 -13.20 -7.51
C VAL A 372 11.05 -11.81 -7.67
N THR A 373 11.82 -10.89 -8.22
CA THR A 373 11.41 -9.50 -8.38
C THR A 373 10.86 -9.22 -9.77
N ASN A 374 10.12 -8.11 -9.91
CA ASN A 374 9.69 -7.56 -11.20
C ASN A 374 10.86 -7.19 -12.14
N PHE A 375 12.10 -7.12 -11.65
CA PHE A 375 13.29 -6.97 -12.47
C PHE A 375 13.89 -8.32 -12.93
N GLY A 376 13.24 -9.43 -12.56
CA GLY A 376 13.69 -10.78 -12.87
C GLY A 376 14.87 -11.23 -12.02
N ARG A 377 15.22 -10.49 -10.95
CA ARG A 377 16.24 -10.91 -10.00
C ARG A 377 15.64 -11.94 -9.04
N CYS A 378 16.39 -13.00 -8.77
CA CYS A 378 16.04 -13.99 -7.76
C CYS A 378 16.92 -13.78 -6.53
N SER A 379 16.34 -13.93 -5.33
CA SER A 379 17.13 -14.12 -4.13
C SER A 379 17.85 -15.47 -4.16
N PRO A 380 18.87 -15.68 -3.30
CA PRO A 380 19.29 -17.03 -2.93
C PRO A 380 18.09 -17.84 -2.42
N HIS A 381 18.20 -19.17 -2.49
CA HIS A 381 17.31 -20.03 -1.72
C HIS A 381 17.73 -19.97 -0.25
N PHE A 382 16.82 -19.52 0.61
CA PHE A 382 17.03 -19.49 2.05
C PHE A 382 16.49 -20.77 2.66
N GLY A 383 17.24 -21.37 3.59
CA GLY A 383 16.83 -22.57 4.31
C GLY A 383 17.28 -23.89 3.67
N GLY A 384 16.66 -25.00 4.09
CA GLY A 384 16.81 -26.31 3.45
C GLY A 384 18.03 -27.15 3.82
N GLY A 385 18.98 -26.69 4.64
CA GLY A 385 19.96 -27.58 5.30
C GLY A 385 20.83 -28.48 4.40
N GLY A 386 20.93 -28.19 3.10
CA GLY A 386 21.59 -29.05 2.12
C GLY A 386 20.68 -30.08 1.42
N THR A 387 19.45 -30.27 1.88
CA THR A 387 18.43 -31.10 1.23
C THR A 387 17.05 -30.50 1.42
N VAL A 388 16.43 -30.07 0.32
CA VAL A 388 15.07 -29.56 0.37
C VAL A 388 14.08 -30.73 0.38
N GLU A 389 13.13 -30.64 1.29
CA GLU A 389 11.96 -31.52 1.32
C GLU A 389 10.75 -30.74 0.83
N HIS A 390 9.87 -31.46 0.16
CA HIS A 390 8.59 -31.07 -0.41
C HIS A 390 8.65 -30.29 -1.71
N THR A 391 7.52 -30.33 -2.42
CA THR A 391 7.28 -29.61 -3.66
C THR A 391 7.16 -28.11 -3.38
N PRO A 392 7.82 -27.23 -4.16
CA PRO A 392 7.62 -25.79 -4.01
C PRO A 392 6.18 -25.39 -4.32
N THR A 393 5.59 -24.61 -3.42
CA THR A 393 4.38 -23.83 -3.70
C THR A 393 4.79 -22.47 -4.25
N ILE A 394 4.23 -22.07 -5.39
CA ILE A 394 4.49 -20.77 -6.00
C ILE A 394 3.39 -19.81 -5.56
N ALA A 395 3.79 -18.81 -4.78
CA ALA A 395 2.92 -17.73 -4.34
C ALA A 395 3.13 -16.51 -5.22
N ARG A 396 2.09 -16.11 -5.96
CA ARG A 396 2.04 -14.86 -6.73
C ARG A 396 0.59 -14.47 -6.97
N SER A 397 0.36 -13.18 -7.20
CA SER A 397 -0.97 -12.66 -7.52
C SER A 397 -0.88 -11.82 -8.79
N LYS A 398 -1.76 -12.06 -9.77
CA LYS A 398 -1.72 -11.36 -11.06
C LYS A 398 -1.91 -9.86 -10.85
N GLY A 399 -0.95 -9.05 -11.29
CA GLY A 399 -0.91 -7.60 -11.04
C GLY A 399 -0.55 -7.19 -9.61
N GLY A 400 -0.25 -8.14 -8.72
CA GLY A 400 0.03 -7.91 -7.31
C GLY A 400 1.51 -8.04 -6.97
N VAL A 401 2.02 -7.12 -6.15
CA VAL A 401 3.38 -7.20 -5.58
C VAL A 401 3.34 -7.49 -4.10
N LEU A 402 4.31 -8.25 -3.58
CA LEU A 402 4.38 -8.62 -2.17
C LEU A 402 4.69 -7.40 -1.30
N VAL A 403 3.82 -7.12 -0.32
CA VAL A 403 3.98 -6.02 0.63
C VAL A 403 4.11 -6.48 2.08
N GLY A 404 4.14 -7.78 2.31
CA GLY A 404 4.22 -8.38 3.64
C GLY A 404 3.70 -9.80 3.64
N THR A 405 3.59 -10.40 4.82
CA THR A 405 3.09 -11.76 4.98
C THR A 405 2.12 -11.88 6.15
N PHE A 406 1.30 -12.92 6.08
CA PHE A 406 0.68 -13.51 7.25
C PHE A 406 1.41 -14.82 7.56
N THR A 407 1.86 -15.02 8.79
CA THR A 407 2.55 -16.25 9.20
C THR A 407 1.94 -16.87 10.44
N VAL A 408 1.93 -18.20 10.50
CA VAL A 408 1.71 -18.96 11.72
C VAL A 408 3.05 -19.52 12.17
N ILE A 409 3.43 -19.25 13.42
CA ILE A 409 4.66 -19.75 14.05
C ILE A 409 4.25 -20.71 15.15
N LYS A 410 4.82 -21.92 15.18
CA LYS A 410 4.44 -22.97 16.13
C LYS A 410 5.67 -23.53 16.85
N GLN A 411 5.47 -23.98 18.09
CA GLN A 411 6.51 -24.66 18.85
C GLN A 411 6.85 -26.02 18.19
N PHE A 412 8.13 -26.20 17.84
CA PHE A 412 8.69 -27.41 17.26
C PHE A 412 9.64 -28.11 18.24
N GLY A 413 9.06 -28.95 19.09
CA GLY A 413 9.79 -29.73 20.09
C GLY A 413 10.75 -28.87 20.94
N ARG A 414 12.00 -29.32 21.08
CA ARG A 414 13.06 -28.60 21.80
C ARG A 414 13.76 -27.52 20.96
N GLN A 415 13.47 -27.44 19.66
CA GLN A 415 14.14 -26.50 18.75
C GLN A 415 13.57 -25.08 18.82
N GLY A 416 12.44 -24.90 19.51
CA GLY A 416 11.81 -23.60 19.73
C GLY A 416 10.66 -23.34 18.77
N PHE A 417 10.41 -22.07 18.45
CA PHE A 417 9.33 -21.62 17.56
C PHE A 417 9.83 -21.48 16.13
N ILE A 418 9.10 -22.06 15.17
CA ILE A 418 9.46 -22.09 13.74
C ILE A 418 8.24 -21.68 12.90
N ILE A 419 8.46 -21.07 11.74
CA ILE A 419 7.37 -20.73 10.81
C ILE A 419 6.74 -22.03 10.29
N HIS A 420 5.48 -22.24 10.66
CA HIS A 420 4.65 -23.38 10.32
C HIS A 420 3.93 -23.13 8.97
N LYS A 421 3.33 -21.95 8.80
CA LYS A 421 2.62 -21.54 7.57
C LYS A 421 2.93 -20.10 7.20
N ILE A 422 2.88 -19.81 5.91
CA ILE A 422 3.10 -18.47 5.36
C ILE A 422 2.13 -18.18 4.21
N GLN A 423 1.59 -16.97 4.18
CA GLN A 423 0.83 -16.40 3.08
C GLN A 423 1.42 -15.04 2.73
N GLY A 424 1.64 -14.78 1.46
CA GLY A 424 2.00 -13.44 0.99
C GLY A 424 0.78 -12.53 0.95
N ILE A 425 0.96 -11.28 1.34
CA ILE A 425 0.00 -10.18 1.17
C ILE A 425 0.41 -9.42 -0.08
N TRP A 426 -0.44 -9.46 -1.10
CA TRP A 426 -0.15 -8.93 -2.43
C TRP A 426 -0.99 -7.69 -2.72
N ARG A 427 -0.34 -6.61 -3.13
CA ARG A 427 -0.93 -5.30 -3.38
C ARG A 427 -1.00 -4.95 -4.87
N HIS A 428 -2.16 -4.48 -5.33
CA HIS A 428 -2.53 -4.37 -6.76
C HIS A 428 -2.56 -2.94 -7.33
N ASP A 429 -2.27 -1.91 -6.53
CA ASP A 429 -2.33 -0.49 -6.91
C ASP A 429 -0.94 0.15 -7.10
N LEU A 430 0.14 -0.64 -7.04
CA LEU A 430 1.53 -0.14 -7.14
C LEU A 430 2.14 -0.26 -8.53
N VAL A 431 1.83 -1.34 -9.26
CA VAL A 431 2.44 -1.65 -10.55
C VAL A 431 1.34 -2.01 -11.56
N ASP A 432 1.41 -1.43 -12.76
CA ASP A 432 0.44 -1.67 -13.83
C ASP A 432 0.53 -3.08 -14.41
N LYS A 433 1.77 -3.50 -14.70
CA LYS A 433 2.07 -4.81 -15.29
C LYS A 433 3.32 -5.40 -14.67
N ILE A 434 3.22 -6.66 -14.26
CA ILE A 434 4.35 -7.44 -13.77
C ILE A 434 4.93 -8.25 -14.95
N PRO A 435 6.22 -8.13 -15.26
CA PRO A 435 6.85 -8.93 -16.31
C PRO A 435 6.71 -10.43 -16.00
N LYS A 436 6.49 -11.23 -17.05
CA LYS A 436 6.40 -12.70 -16.94
C LYS A 436 5.31 -13.17 -15.94
N GLN A 437 4.31 -12.35 -15.66
CA GLN A 437 3.17 -12.68 -14.78
C GLN A 437 2.28 -13.81 -15.33
N ASP A 438 2.31 -14.00 -16.65
CA ASP A 438 1.52 -15.01 -17.36
C ASP A 438 2.34 -16.30 -17.59
N ASP A 439 3.53 -16.42 -16.99
CA ASP A 439 4.30 -17.66 -16.96
C ASP A 439 3.44 -18.82 -16.42
N VAL A 440 3.50 -19.99 -17.03
CA VAL A 440 2.75 -21.18 -16.58
C VAL A 440 3.72 -22.22 -16.04
N PHE A 441 3.49 -22.65 -14.81
CA PHE A 441 4.30 -23.67 -14.17
C PHE A 441 3.71 -25.05 -14.42
N SER A 442 4.55 -26.02 -14.75
CA SER A 442 4.17 -27.43 -14.77
C SER A 442 3.95 -27.96 -13.36
N ASP A 443 3.45 -29.19 -13.25
CA ASP A 443 3.59 -29.93 -11.99
C ASP A 443 5.07 -30.15 -11.67
N TYR A 444 5.33 -30.51 -10.41
CA TYR A 444 6.64 -30.92 -9.95
C TYR A 444 6.78 -32.43 -10.10
N TYR A 445 7.77 -32.88 -10.88
CA TYR A 445 8.02 -34.27 -11.21
C TYR A 445 9.32 -34.76 -10.59
N GLY A 446 9.28 -35.85 -9.81
CA GLY A 446 10.47 -36.46 -9.20
C GLY A 446 10.41 -36.48 -7.67
N ALA A 447 11.59 -36.54 -7.05
CA ALA A 447 11.76 -36.70 -5.62
C ALA A 447 11.18 -35.53 -4.83
N LYS A 448 10.36 -35.86 -3.83
CA LYS A 448 9.87 -34.89 -2.84
C LYS A 448 10.85 -34.67 -1.70
N ILE A 449 11.90 -35.48 -1.59
CA ILE A 449 12.87 -35.39 -0.49
C ILE A 449 14.26 -35.45 -1.11
N GLY A 450 15.12 -34.52 -0.72
CA GLY A 450 16.52 -34.54 -1.10
C GLY A 450 16.86 -33.61 -2.29
N GLY A 451 18.10 -33.13 -2.26
CA GLY A 451 18.68 -32.28 -3.28
C GLY A 451 18.66 -30.79 -2.96
N LEU A 452 19.56 -30.06 -3.60
CA LEU A 452 19.68 -28.62 -3.57
C LEU A 452 18.81 -28.00 -4.67
N PRO A 453 18.01 -26.99 -4.35
CA PRO A 453 17.15 -26.32 -5.31
C PRO A 453 18.00 -25.45 -6.24
N PHE A 454 17.67 -25.47 -7.53
CA PHE A 454 18.19 -24.53 -8.51
C PHE A 454 17.05 -23.90 -9.29
N ASN A 455 17.30 -22.72 -9.85
CA ASN A 455 16.33 -21.95 -10.61
C ASN A 455 17.04 -21.19 -11.73
N ASP A 456 16.85 -21.62 -12.98
CA ASP A 456 17.53 -21.00 -14.13
C ASP A 456 17.02 -19.58 -14.44
N ARG A 457 15.93 -19.13 -13.80
CA ARG A 457 15.48 -17.74 -13.88
C ARG A 457 16.52 -16.75 -13.38
N VAL A 458 17.49 -17.17 -12.55
CA VAL A 458 18.61 -16.30 -12.16
C VAL A 458 19.47 -15.86 -13.36
N ILE A 459 19.50 -16.69 -14.42
CA ILE A 459 20.22 -16.44 -15.66
C ILE A 459 19.33 -15.68 -16.64
N VAL A 460 18.14 -16.19 -16.91
CA VAL A 460 17.23 -15.67 -17.94
C VAL A 460 16.54 -14.37 -17.51
N LYS A 461 16.26 -14.20 -16.21
CA LYS A 461 15.55 -13.04 -15.64
C LYS A 461 14.21 -12.79 -16.37
N ASN A 462 14.00 -11.58 -16.85
CA ASN A 462 12.85 -11.18 -17.66
C ASN A 462 13.18 -11.04 -19.16
N SER A 463 14.33 -11.55 -19.61
CA SER A 463 14.70 -11.52 -21.02
C SER A 463 13.80 -12.44 -21.85
N ASP A 464 13.91 -12.27 -23.17
CA ASP A 464 13.30 -13.13 -24.19
C ASP A 464 14.35 -14.10 -24.79
N MET A 465 15.23 -14.60 -23.92
CA MET A 465 16.26 -15.57 -24.30
C MET A 465 15.64 -16.93 -24.63
N ALA A 466 15.94 -17.43 -25.83
CA ALA A 466 15.52 -18.76 -26.27
C ALA A 466 16.57 -19.83 -25.90
N ILE A 467 16.12 -21.06 -25.63
CA ILE A 467 17.04 -22.20 -25.53
C ILE A 467 17.59 -22.47 -26.94
N SER A 468 18.92 -22.56 -27.07
CA SER A 468 19.61 -22.99 -28.29
C SER A 468 20.20 -24.39 -28.19
N LYS A 469 20.51 -24.85 -26.97
CA LYS A 469 21.11 -26.16 -26.75
C LYS A 469 20.68 -26.75 -25.41
N ILE A 470 20.44 -28.05 -25.40
CA ILE A 470 20.16 -28.86 -24.22
C ILE A 470 21.22 -29.96 -24.15
N GLU A 471 21.88 -30.09 -23.01
CA GLU A 471 22.87 -31.12 -22.71
C GLU A 471 22.38 -31.93 -21.51
N ILE A 472 22.30 -33.25 -21.68
CA ILE A 472 21.82 -34.18 -20.65
C ILE A 472 22.88 -35.24 -20.46
N ARG A 473 23.27 -35.50 -19.22
CA ARG A 473 24.06 -36.68 -18.89
C ARG A 473 23.15 -37.74 -18.30
N CYS A 474 23.20 -38.94 -18.84
CA CYS A 474 22.35 -40.03 -18.39
C CYS A 474 22.98 -41.41 -18.56
N ASP A 475 22.54 -42.34 -17.74
CA ASP A 475 22.79 -43.79 -17.87
C ASP A 475 21.48 -44.51 -17.51
N THR A 476 21.45 -45.20 -16.35
CA THR A 476 20.21 -45.78 -15.80
C THR A 476 19.22 -44.73 -15.27
N VAL A 477 19.69 -43.51 -15.04
CA VAL A 477 18.92 -42.35 -14.54
C VAL A 477 19.45 -41.07 -15.18
N VAL A 478 18.73 -39.95 -15.06
CA VAL A 478 19.24 -38.64 -15.49
C VAL A 478 20.21 -38.11 -14.43
N ASN A 479 21.48 -38.02 -14.78
CA ASN A 479 22.54 -37.55 -13.88
C ASN A 479 22.57 -36.02 -13.80
N SER A 480 22.50 -35.35 -14.94
CA SER A 480 22.49 -33.89 -14.99
C SER A 480 21.85 -33.33 -16.24
N ILE A 481 21.43 -32.07 -16.13
CA ILE A 481 20.87 -31.28 -17.22
C ILE A 481 21.53 -29.91 -17.27
N GLN A 482 21.74 -29.40 -18.48
CA GLN A 482 22.33 -28.09 -18.72
C GLN A 482 21.68 -27.45 -19.95
N PHE A 483 21.43 -26.16 -19.88
CA PHE A 483 20.86 -25.37 -20.98
C PHE A 483 21.86 -24.34 -21.47
N THR A 484 21.78 -24.03 -22.77
CA THR A 484 22.38 -22.83 -23.34
C THR A 484 21.28 -21.98 -23.91
N TYR A 485 21.27 -20.71 -23.51
CA TYR A 485 20.33 -19.70 -23.93
C TYR A 485 21.01 -18.75 -24.92
N ILE A 486 20.26 -18.27 -25.91
CA ILE A 486 20.68 -17.26 -26.86
C ILE A 486 19.84 -16.00 -26.68
N GLU A 487 20.50 -14.85 -26.70
CA GLU A 487 19.86 -13.53 -26.79
C GLU A 487 20.31 -12.85 -28.08
N ASN A 488 19.35 -12.39 -28.87
CA ASN A 488 19.64 -11.54 -30.03
C ASN A 488 19.73 -10.10 -29.56
N THR A 489 20.92 -9.52 -29.57
CA THR A 489 21.15 -8.11 -29.23
C THR A 489 21.53 -7.32 -30.48
N ASP A 490 21.46 -6.00 -30.42
CA ASP A 490 21.94 -5.10 -31.50
C ASP A 490 23.42 -5.34 -31.85
N LYS A 491 24.19 -5.96 -30.95
CA LYS A 491 25.61 -6.26 -31.10
C LYS A 491 25.90 -7.69 -31.57
N GLY A 492 24.85 -8.47 -31.85
CA GLY A 492 24.93 -9.87 -32.26
C GLY A 492 24.30 -10.83 -31.25
N VAL A 493 24.54 -12.13 -31.48
CA VAL A 493 24.00 -13.20 -30.65
C VAL A 493 24.90 -13.43 -29.44
N VAL A 494 24.31 -13.36 -28.24
CA VAL A 494 25.00 -13.68 -26.97
C VAL A 494 24.54 -15.06 -26.50
N GLU A 495 25.48 -15.99 -26.38
CA GLU A 495 25.24 -17.32 -25.82
C GLU A 495 25.57 -17.33 -24.32
N THR A 496 24.62 -17.81 -23.51
CA THR A 496 24.80 -17.99 -22.06
C THR A 496 24.52 -19.42 -21.67
N ARG A 497 25.53 -20.13 -21.17
CA ARG A 497 25.41 -21.51 -20.70
C ARG A 497 25.13 -21.54 -19.20
N THR A 498 24.15 -22.33 -18.77
CA THR A 498 23.89 -22.54 -17.34
C THR A 498 24.98 -23.41 -16.70
N VAL A 499 24.98 -23.48 -15.37
CA VAL A 499 25.73 -24.55 -14.67
C VAL A 499 25.08 -25.90 -15.02
N SER A 500 25.88 -26.96 -15.06
CA SER A 500 25.36 -28.32 -15.17
C SER A 500 24.73 -28.72 -13.85
N HIS A 501 23.43 -28.97 -13.84
CA HIS A 501 22.66 -29.27 -12.64
C HIS A 501 22.58 -30.78 -12.42
N GLY A 502 23.30 -31.28 -11.42
CA GLY A 502 23.41 -32.71 -11.08
C GLY A 502 24.85 -33.23 -11.15
N GLY A 503 25.02 -34.55 -11.26
CA GLY A 503 26.33 -35.20 -11.26
C GLY A 503 27.00 -35.34 -12.63
N PHE A 504 28.30 -35.67 -12.61
CA PHE A 504 29.12 -35.92 -13.81
C PHE A 504 28.99 -37.36 -14.39
N GLY A 505 28.14 -38.21 -13.80
CA GLY A 505 27.93 -39.57 -14.27
C GLY A 505 27.24 -39.66 -15.63
N GLY A 506 27.23 -40.85 -16.22
CA GLY A 506 26.54 -41.15 -17.47
C GLY A 506 27.20 -40.64 -18.75
N GLU A 507 26.62 -41.02 -19.88
CA GLU A 507 27.00 -40.53 -21.22
C GLU A 507 26.35 -39.16 -21.47
N GLU A 508 27.07 -38.25 -22.13
CA GLU A 508 26.54 -36.94 -22.50
C GLU A 508 25.79 -37.03 -23.83
N LYS A 509 24.53 -36.59 -23.81
CA LYS A 509 23.70 -36.39 -25.00
C LYS A 509 23.50 -34.90 -25.20
N ARG A 510 23.69 -34.44 -26.44
CA ARG A 510 23.58 -33.03 -26.82
C ARG A 510 22.51 -32.86 -27.88
N PHE A 511 21.65 -31.87 -27.67
CA PHE A 511 20.61 -31.45 -28.60
C PHE A 511 20.76 -29.96 -28.90
N VAL A 512 20.93 -29.60 -30.17
CA VAL A 512 21.06 -28.21 -30.63
C VAL A 512 19.81 -27.86 -31.42
N LEU A 513 19.14 -26.79 -31.02
CA LEU A 513 17.95 -26.25 -31.68
C LEU A 513 18.37 -25.37 -32.86
N GLU A 514 17.76 -25.58 -34.01
CA GLU A 514 17.97 -24.72 -35.18
C GLU A 514 17.31 -23.35 -34.99
N PRO A 515 17.71 -22.31 -35.75
CA PRO A 515 17.03 -21.01 -35.71
C PRO A 515 15.52 -21.15 -35.95
N GLY A 516 14.70 -20.65 -35.01
CA GLY A 516 13.24 -20.76 -35.04
C GLY A 516 12.68 -22.11 -34.57
N GLU A 517 13.53 -23.05 -34.17
CA GLU A 517 13.14 -24.27 -33.47
C GLU A 517 13.06 -23.99 -31.96
N HIS A 518 11.97 -24.41 -31.32
CA HIS A 518 11.78 -24.26 -29.88
C HIS A 518 11.06 -25.48 -29.28
N VAL A 519 11.27 -25.70 -27.99
CA VAL A 519 10.63 -26.78 -27.24
C VAL A 519 9.17 -26.43 -27.01
N ILE A 520 8.26 -27.35 -27.36
CA ILE A 520 6.81 -27.21 -27.17
C ILE A 520 6.24 -28.21 -26.15
N SER A 521 7.01 -29.23 -25.77
CA SER A 521 6.58 -30.20 -24.75
C SER A 521 7.79 -30.92 -24.16
N VAL A 522 7.66 -31.26 -22.87
CA VAL A 522 8.59 -32.17 -22.19
C VAL A 522 7.81 -33.36 -21.65
N SER A 523 8.31 -34.55 -21.92
CA SER A 523 7.76 -35.81 -21.41
C SER A 523 8.88 -36.66 -20.81
N GLY A 524 8.52 -37.75 -20.12
CA GLY A 524 9.53 -38.52 -19.41
C GLY A 524 8.97 -39.45 -18.36
N ARG A 525 9.86 -39.91 -17.48
CA ARG A 525 9.55 -40.81 -16.37
C ARG A 525 10.32 -40.42 -15.12
N TYR A 526 9.71 -40.70 -13.98
CA TYR A 526 10.33 -40.50 -12.68
C TYR A 526 9.80 -41.53 -11.67
N ASP A 527 10.55 -41.71 -10.60
CA ASP A 527 10.12 -42.44 -9.40
C ASP A 527 10.19 -41.51 -8.18
N ASP A 528 9.97 -42.05 -6.99
CA ASP A 528 9.94 -41.27 -5.75
C ASP A 528 11.32 -40.70 -5.35
N GLU A 529 12.40 -41.12 -6.02
CA GLU A 529 13.77 -40.71 -5.72
C GLU A 529 14.37 -39.79 -6.78
N ARG A 530 14.00 -39.93 -8.06
CA ARG A 530 14.64 -39.21 -9.16
C ARG A 530 13.91 -39.24 -10.50
N VAL A 531 14.36 -38.36 -11.38
CA VAL A 531 14.00 -38.37 -12.80
C VAL A 531 14.82 -39.42 -13.53
N THR A 532 14.15 -40.35 -14.20
CA THR A 532 14.79 -41.48 -14.90
C THR A 532 14.81 -41.29 -16.42
N GLN A 533 13.90 -40.48 -16.95
CA GLN A 533 13.84 -40.16 -18.38
C GLN A 533 13.32 -38.75 -18.62
N LEU A 534 13.91 -38.05 -19.60
CA LEU A 534 13.40 -36.81 -20.17
C LEU A 534 13.47 -36.85 -21.69
N CYS A 535 12.40 -36.40 -22.33
CA CYS A 535 12.25 -36.28 -23.77
C CYS A 535 11.70 -34.89 -24.11
N PHE A 536 12.37 -34.18 -25.00
CA PHE A 536 11.97 -32.85 -25.46
C PHE A 536 11.37 -32.95 -26.85
N VAL A 537 10.23 -32.29 -27.07
CA VAL A 537 9.56 -32.22 -28.37
C VAL A 537 9.59 -30.79 -28.85
N THR A 538 9.94 -30.58 -30.13
CA THR A 538 10.01 -29.25 -30.73
C THR A 538 8.88 -28.96 -31.70
N ASN A 539 8.66 -27.67 -31.99
CA ASN A 539 7.67 -27.21 -32.97
C ASN A 539 7.90 -27.76 -34.40
N ARG A 540 9.09 -28.28 -34.71
CA ARG A 540 9.40 -28.92 -36.00
C ARG A 540 9.04 -30.40 -36.05
N GLY A 541 8.44 -30.94 -34.98
CA GLY A 541 8.08 -32.36 -34.90
C GLY A 541 9.29 -33.30 -34.88
N LYS A 542 10.51 -32.76 -34.64
CA LYS A 542 11.69 -33.58 -34.40
C LYS A 542 11.51 -34.26 -33.04
N TYR A 543 11.24 -35.56 -33.06
CA TYR A 543 11.48 -36.46 -31.95
C TYR A 543 12.91 -36.96 -32.09
N HIS A 544 13.75 -36.79 -31.07
CA HIS A 544 14.98 -37.58 -31.05
C HIS A 544 14.71 -38.86 -30.27
N ASP A 545 14.44 -39.93 -31.01
CA ASP A 545 14.34 -41.32 -30.52
C ASP A 545 15.64 -41.81 -29.84
N GLU A 546 16.73 -41.05 -29.91
CA GLU A 546 18.02 -41.37 -29.27
C GLU A 546 18.16 -40.89 -27.82
N LEU A 547 17.15 -40.19 -27.26
CA LEU A 547 17.01 -39.96 -25.81
C LEU A 547 16.14 -41.05 -25.13
N VAL A 548 16.13 -42.27 -25.70
CA VAL A 548 15.31 -43.40 -25.25
C VAL A 548 16.13 -44.41 -24.43
N MET A 549 15.91 -44.32 -23.11
CA MET A 549 15.76 -45.38 -22.09
C MET A 549 16.86 -46.41 -21.78
N PHE A 550 17.10 -46.57 -20.48
CA PHE A 550 16.88 -47.85 -19.79
C PHE A 550 15.79 -47.69 -18.72
N SER A 551 14.68 -48.45 -18.86
CA SER A 551 13.73 -48.68 -17.76
C SER A 551 14.17 -49.91 -17.00
N VAL A 552 14.32 -49.78 -15.67
CA VAL A 552 14.23 -50.92 -14.77
C VAL A 552 13.08 -50.63 -13.81
N LYS A 553 12.03 -51.47 -13.87
CA LYS A 553 10.85 -51.65 -13.00
C LYS A 553 9.50 -51.05 -13.47
N GLU A 554 8.46 -51.84 -13.20
CA GLU A 554 7.03 -51.64 -13.52
C GLU A 554 6.33 -50.49 -12.75
N TYR A 555 7.02 -49.78 -11.86
CA TYR A 555 6.46 -48.73 -10.99
C TYR A 555 7.09 -47.35 -11.26
N GLN A 556 6.89 -46.79 -12.46
CA GLN A 556 7.34 -45.43 -12.80
C GLN A 556 6.17 -44.53 -13.19
N SER A 557 6.18 -43.31 -12.67
CA SER A 557 5.21 -42.26 -13.04
C SER A 557 5.63 -41.57 -14.34
N ARG A 558 4.65 -41.04 -15.07
CA ARG A 558 4.89 -40.36 -16.36
C ARG A 558 4.93 -38.85 -16.19
N ILE A 559 5.89 -38.21 -16.85
CA ILE A 559 5.92 -36.76 -17.07
C ILE A 559 5.18 -36.49 -18.37
N ALA A 560 4.18 -35.62 -18.33
CA ALA A 560 3.49 -35.11 -19.49
C ALA A 560 3.24 -33.62 -19.28
N ASN A 561 4.14 -32.80 -19.81
CA ASN A 561 4.09 -31.35 -19.65
C ASN A 561 4.08 -30.69 -21.04
N PRO A 562 2.92 -30.66 -21.73
CA PRO A 562 2.77 -29.89 -22.94
C PRO A 562 2.80 -28.39 -22.62
N SER A 563 3.34 -27.59 -23.54
CA SER A 563 3.11 -26.14 -23.52
C SER A 563 1.60 -25.87 -23.54
N PRO A 564 1.10 -24.90 -22.73
CA PRO A 564 -0.29 -24.49 -22.77
C PRO A 564 -0.72 -24.12 -24.20
N ILE A 565 -1.93 -24.49 -24.60
CA ILE A 565 -2.47 -24.16 -25.94
C ILE A 565 -2.55 -22.63 -26.06
N CYS A 566 -1.62 -22.04 -26.81
CA CYS A 566 -1.66 -20.66 -27.24
C CYS A 566 -1.88 -20.59 -28.76
N PRO A 567 -2.28 -19.43 -29.31
CA PRO A 567 -2.37 -19.23 -30.76
C PRO A 567 -1.05 -19.69 -31.43
N PRO A 568 -1.09 -20.26 -32.65
CA PRO A 568 0.07 -20.89 -33.31
C PRO A 568 1.27 -19.97 -33.58
N GLU A 569 1.22 -18.70 -33.17
CA GLU A 569 2.25 -17.68 -33.39
C GLU A 569 3.06 -17.32 -32.13
N THR A 570 2.67 -17.75 -30.93
CA THR A 570 3.40 -17.45 -29.69
C THR A 570 4.27 -18.64 -29.28
N SER A 571 5.58 -18.51 -29.48
CA SER A 571 6.58 -19.44 -28.95
C SER A 571 6.55 -19.44 -27.42
N MET A 572 6.93 -20.54 -26.78
CA MET A 572 7.08 -20.58 -25.31
C MET A 572 8.51 -20.90 -24.91
N GLU A 573 9.03 -20.14 -23.94
CA GLU A 573 10.32 -20.45 -23.32
C GLU A 573 10.12 -21.45 -22.19
N ASN A 574 10.99 -22.45 -22.11
CA ASN A 574 11.01 -23.40 -21.00
C ASN A 574 12.15 -23.05 -20.02
N ARG A 575 11.90 -23.08 -18.71
CA ARG A 575 12.91 -22.88 -17.64
C ARG A 575 12.75 -23.96 -16.58
N CYS A 576 13.81 -24.36 -15.87
CA CYS A 576 13.76 -25.40 -14.82
C CYS A 576 13.86 -24.79 -13.41
N VAL A 577 12.99 -25.22 -12.49
CA VAL A 577 13.12 -25.07 -11.03
C VAL A 577 13.07 -26.44 -10.37
N CYS A 578 14.17 -26.87 -9.77
CA CYS A 578 14.48 -28.29 -9.74
C CYS A 578 15.41 -28.61 -8.54
N ASN A 579 15.40 -29.86 -8.04
CA ASN A 579 16.27 -30.30 -6.94
C ASN A 579 17.37 -31.23 -7.47
N ILE A 580 18.61 -31.07 -6.99
CA ILE A 580 19.77 -31.87 -7.42
C ILE A 580 20.61 -32.40 -6.26
N ASP A 581 21.09 -33.62 -6.41
CA ASP A 581 22.20 -34.14 -5.60
C ASP A 581 23.23 -34.77 -6.55
N LYS A 582 23.56 -36.05 -6.40
CA LYS A 582 24.37 -36.82 -7.38
C LYS A 582 23.66 -37.03 -8.72
N TYR A 583 22.34 -36.87 -8.75
CA TYR A 583 21.46 -37.05 -9.90
C TYR A 583 20.46 -35.89 -9.99
N LEU A 584 19.69 -35.84 -11.08
CA LEU A 584 18.54 -34.95 -11.19
C LEU A 584 17.36 -35.54 -10.41
N ASN A 585 17.11 -35.01 -9.20
CA ASN A 585 16.10 -35.57 -8.30
C ASN A 585 14.69 -35.20 -8.75
N ALA A 586 14.48 -33.95 -9.17
CA ALA A 586 13.17 -33.50 -9.60
C ALA A 586 13.23 -32.30 -10.54
N VAL A 587 12.16 -32.13 -11.32
CA VAL A 587 11.99 -31.01 -12.24
C VAL A 587 10.61 -30.38 -12.18
N MET A 588 10.58 -29.05 -12.27
CA MET A 588 9.40 -28.25 -12.57
C MET A 588 9.78 -27.29 -13.70
N PHE A 589 8.94 -27.20 -14.72
CA PHE A 589 9.17 -26.38 -15.89
C PHE A 589 8.31 -25.11 -15.83
N ILE A 590 8.85 -24.00 -16.33
CA ILE A 590 8.15 -22.72 -16.46
C ILE A 590 8.02 -22.42 -17.94
N TRP A 591 6.79 -22.21 -18.40
CA TRP A 591 6.45 -21.82 -19.76
C TRP A 591 6.12 -20.33 -19.82
N THR A 592 6.95 -19.55 -20.50
CA THR A 592 6.68 -18.12 -20.73
C THR A 592 6.04 -17.92 -22.10
N PRO A 593 4.83 -17.32 -22.20
CA PRO A 593 4.29 -16.87 -23.48
C PRO A 593 5.18 -15.77 -24.07
N LEU A 594 5.65 -15.94 -25.32
CA LEU A 594 6.38 -14.92 -26.08
C LEU A 594 5.46 -13.96 -26.81
#